data_AF-A0A2V5UDF3-F1
#
_entry.id   AF-A0A2V5UDF3-F1
#
_cell.length_a   1.000
_cell.length_b   1.000
_cell.length_c   1.000
_cell.angle_alpha   90.00
_cell.angle_beta   90.00
_cell.angle_gamma   90.00
#
_symmetry.space_group_name_H-M   'P 1'
#
loop_
_entity.id
_entity.type
_entity.pdbx_description
1 polymer ?
#
loop_
_entity_poly.entity_id
_entity_poly.type
_entity_poly.pdbx_seq_one_letter_code
_entity_poly.pdbx_strand_id
1 'polypeptide(L)'
;MALPKKIHPAEEMVKAVYEKGVLRPLRPLQLKEQSRVLITLYPERRWRNDFDRLLRRMKSRTKAIRQDVIDAEVSRARAEVKAKRRGARRPA
;
A
#
# COMPACT_ATOMS: atom_id res chain seq x y z
N MET A 1 22.56 -13.01 -7.57
CA MET A 1 22.52 -11.54 -7.76
C MET A 1 21.28 -11.01 -7.07
N ALA A 2 21.43 -10.20 -6.02
CA ALA A 2 20.31 -9.61 -5.30
C ALA A 2 19.81 -8.37 -6.07
N LEU A 3 18.51 -8.31 -6.36
CA LEU A 3 17.90 -7.14 -6.97
C LEU A 3 18.01 -5.96 -5.98
N PRO A 4 18.41 -4.75 -6.42
CA PRO A 4 18.46 -3.59 -5.54
C PRO A 4 17.03 -3.26 -5.08
N LYS A 5 16.83 -3.19 -3.76
CA LYS A 5 15.64 -2.57 -3.17
C LYS A 5 15.59 -1.13 -3.68
N LYS A 6 14.77 -0.87 -4.71
CA LYS A 6 14.34 0.48 -5.02
C LYS A 6 13.57 0.97 -3.80
N ILE A 7 14.24 1.74 -2.96
CA ILE A 7 13.62 2.57 -1.93
C ILE A 7 12.88 3.64 -2.74
N HIS A 8 11.65 3.34 -3.16
CA HIS A 8 10.74 4.42 -3.48
C HIS A 8 10.65 5.26 -2.20
N PRO A 9 10.89 6.58 -2.25
CA PRO A 9 10.53 7.41 -1.11
C PRO A 9 9.06 7.10 -0.83
N ALA A 10 8.77 6.63 0.38
CA ALA A 10 7.40 6.28 0.73
C ALA A 10 6.55 7.54 0.49
N GLU A 11 5.66 7.50 -0.49
CA GLU A 11 4.74 8.60 -0.77
C GLU A 11 3.89 8.80 0.47
N GLU A 12 4.18 9.84 1.25
CA GLU A 12 3.46 10.13 2.48
C GLU A 12 2.22 10.97 2.15
N MET A 13 1.04 10.41 2.42
CA MET A 13 -0.21 11.14 2.28
C MET A 13 -0.41 12.09 3.47
N VAL A 14 -0.21 13.38 3.23
CA VAL A 14 -0.48 14.44 4.19
C VAL A 14 -1.84 15.06 3.90
N LYS A 15 -2.72 15.06 4.89
CA LYS A 15 -3.97 15.85 4.82
C LYS A 15 -3.66 17.29 5.25
N ALA A 16 -4.16 18.25 4.48
CA ALA A 16 -4.00 19.67 4.76
C ALA A 16 -5.30 20.44 4.50
N VAL A 17 -5.46 21.56 5.20
CA VAL A 17 -6.54 22.52 4.96
C VAL A 17 -5.94 23.76 4.32
N TYR A 18 -6.61 24.28 3.29
CA TYR A 18 -6.25 25.55 2.68
C TYR A 18 -7.02 26.68 3.35
N GLU A 19 -6.30 27.54 4.08
CA GLU A 19 -6.88 28.68 4.79
C GLU A 19 -6.04 29.93 4.56
N LYS A 20 -6.70 31.05 4.19
CA LYS A 20 -6.06 32.36 4.05
C LYS A 20 -4.80 32.34 3.16
N GLY A 21 -4.81 31.56 2.07
CA GLY A 21 -3.68 31.46 1.15
C GLY A 21 -2.61 30.44 1.54
N VAL A 22 -2.73 29.75 2.68
CA VAL A 22 -1.71 28.85 3.21
C VAL A 22 -2.24 27.42 3.32
N LEU A 23 -1.47 26.44 2.84
CA LEU A 23 -1.71 25.02 3.07
C LEU A 23 -1.18 24.62 4.45
N ARG A 24 -2.09 24.29 5.36
CA ARG A 24 -1.79 23.88 6.73
C ARG A 24 -1.98 22.37 6.89
N PRO A 25 -0.93 21.59 7.18
CA PRO A 25 -1.09 20.17 7.41
C PRO A 25 -1.88 19.91 8.70
N LEU A 26 -2.72 18.88 8.70
CA LEU A 26 -3.51 18.47 9.88
C LEU A 26 -2.64 17.81 10.96
N ARG A 27 -1.39 17.45 10.62
CA ARG A 27 -0.43 16.85 11.54
C ARG A 27 0.94 17.50 11.31
N PRO A 28 1.79 17.58 12.34
CA PRO A 28 3.17 18.03 12.18
C PRO A 28 3.91 17.16 11.16
N LEU A 29 4.67 17.80 10.28
CA LEU A 29 5.54 17.12 9.33
C LEU A 29 6.94 17.01 9.93
N GLN A 30 7.58 15.85 9.78
CA GLN A 30 8.97 15.65 10.19
C GLN A 30 9.94 16.22 9.14
N LEU A 31 9.80 17.51 8.87
CA LEU A 31 10.64 18.24 7.92
C LEU A 31 11.60 19.15 8.67
N LYS A 32 12.82 19.28 8.14
CA LYS A 32 13.78 20.25 8.65
C LYS A 32 13.28 21.66 8.36
N GLU A 33 13.60 22.59 9.25
CA GLU A 33 13.29 24.01 9.03
C GLU A 33 13.92 24.49 7.72
N GLN A 34 13.19 25.32 6.97
CA GLN A 34 13.59 25.84 5.64
C GLN A 34 13.83 24.79 4.55
N SER A 35 13.44 23.53 4.77
CA SER A 35 13.53 22.50 3.73
C SER A 35 12.57 22.78 2.58
N ARG A 36 13.07 22.67 1.35
CA ARG A 36 12.27 22.77 0.13
C ARG A 36 11.80 21.37 -0.26
N VAL A 37 10.49 21.19 -0.36
CA VAL A 37 9.87 19.93 -0.78
C VAL A 37 8.88 20.18 -1.91
N LEU A 38 8.77 19.22 -2.81
CA LEU A 38 7.74 19.21 -3.84
C LEU A 38 6.46 18.61 -3.25
N ILE A 39 5.33 19.29 -3.43
CA ILE A 39 4.03 18.81 -2.97
C ILE A 39 3.13 18.62 -4.19
N THR A 40 2.52 17.44 -4.30
CA THR A 40 1.47 17.18 -5.28
C THR A 40 0.11 17.34 -4.61
N LEU A 41 -0.69 18.30 -5.08
CA LEU A 41 -2.03 18.52 -4.58
C LEU A 41 -3.01 17.58 -5.28
N TYR A 42 -3.67 16.74 -4.52
CA TYR A 42 -4.72 15.86 -5.02
C TYR A 42 -6.04 16.18 -4.31
N PRO A 43 -7.07 16.69 -5.02
CA PRO A 43 -8.39 16.87 -4.42
C PRO A 43 -8.93 15.53 -3.92
N GLU A 44 -9.29 15.47 -2.65
CA GLU A 44 -9.69 14.22 -1.98
C GLU A 44 -10.84 13.52 -2.71
N ARG A 45 -11.82 14.29 -3.21
CA ARG A 45 -12.94 13.74 -3.99
C ARG A 45 -12.48 13.00 -5.25
N ARG A 46 -11.51 13.55 -5.97
CA ARG A 46 -10.97 12.94 -7.19
C ARG A 46 -10.22 11.66 -6.87
N TRP A 47 -9.35 11.70 -5.86
CA TRP A 47 -8.62 10.52 -5.39
C TRP A 47 -9.58 9.40 -4.97
N ARG A 48 -10.61 9.70 -4.18
CA ARG A 48 -11.62 8.71 -3.78
C ARG A 48 -12.34 8.11 -4.99
N ASN A 49 -12.76 8.93 -5.95
CA ASN A 49 -13.45 8.45 -7.15
C ASN A 49 -12.55 7.51 -7.99
N ASP A 50 -11.28 7.86 -8.16
CA ASP A 50 -10.32 7.04 -8.90
C ASP A 50 -10.04 5.72 -8.17
N PHE A 51 -9.90 5.77 -6.85
CA PHE A 51 -9.73 4.59 -6.00
C PHE A 51 -10.96 3.67 -6.04
N ASP A 52 -12.17 4.22 -5.91
CA ASP A 52 -13.42 3.45 -5.98
C ASP A 52 -13.60 2.80 -7.35
N ARG A 53 -13.23 3.50 -8.44
CA ARG A 53 -13.24 2.95 -9.79
C ARG A 53 -12.27 1.78 -9.92
N LEU A 54 -11.06 1.91 -9.37
CA LEU A 54 -10.07 0.83 -9.33
C LEU A 54 -10.59 -0.37 -8.54
N LEU A 55 -11.14 -0.15 -7.35
CA LEU A 55 -11.74 -1.21 -6.53
C LEU A 55 -12.87 -1.92 -7.25
N ARG A 56 -13.75 -1.19 -7.95
CA ARG A 56 -14.83 -1.79 -8.75
C ARG A 56 -14.28 -2.67 -9.86
N ARG A 57 -13.25 -2.21 -10.59
CA ARG A 57 -12.59 -3.00 -11.63
C ARG A 57 -11.95 -4.26 -11.04
N MET A 58 -11.22 -4.14 -9.94
CA MET A 58 -10.60 -5.27 -9.25
C MET A 58 -11.66 -6.29 -8.82
N LYS A 59 -12.71 -5.84 -8.12
CA LYS A 59 -13.83 -6.69 -7.70
C LYS A 59 -14.51 -7.36 -8.89
N SER A 60 -14.72 -6.66 -9.99
CA SER A 60 -15.33 -7.26 -11.19
C SER A 60 -14.48 -8.37 -11.78
N ARG A 61 -13.15 -8.22 -11.80
CA ARG A 61 -12.21 -9.24 -12.28
C ARG A 61 -12.14 -10.45 -11.34
N THR A 62 -12.20 -10.22 -10.03
CA THR A 62 -12.10 -11.29 -9.04
C THR A 62 -13.44 -11.94 -8.70
N LYS A 63 -14.58 -11.37 -9.12
CA LYS A 63 -15.93 -11.93 -8.91
C LYS A 63 -16.09 -13.34 -9.48
N ALA A 64 -15.35 -13.68 -10.54
CA ALA A 64 -15.38 -15.00 -11.16
C ALA A 64 -14.65 -16.07 -10.33
N ILE A 65 -13.80 -15.67 -9.39
CA ILE A 65 -13.06 -16.60 -8.54
C ILE A 65 -13.93 -16.93 -7.33
N ARG A 66 -14.30 -18.21 -7.21
CA ARG A 66 -15.07 -18.68 -6.06
C ARG A 66 -14.20 -18.66 -4.79
N GLN A 67 -14.81 -18.35 -3.65
CA GLN A 67 -14.11 -18.21 -2.38
C GLN A 67 -13.39 -19.48 -1.94
N ASP A 68 -13.96 -20.65 -2.23
CA ASP A 68 -13.36 -21.95 -1.93
C ASP A 68 -12.03 -22.19 -2.66
N VAL A 69 -11.89 -21.69 -3.90
CA VAL A 69 -10.62 -21.75 -4.64
C VAL A 69 -9.56 -20.87 -3.97
N ILE A 70 -9.94 -19.66 -3.54
CA ILE A 70 -9.05 -18.73 -2.82
C ILE A 70 -8.59 -19.36 -1.50
N ASP A 71 -9.52 -19.93 -0.73
CA ASP A 71 -9.22 -20.51 0.58
C ASP A 71 -8.32 -21.75 0.46
N ALA A 72 -8.54 -22.58 -0.58
CA ALA A 72 -7.68 -23.72 -0.88
C ALA A 72 -6.25 -23.29 -1.24
N GLU A 73 -6.10 -22.24 -2.04
CA GLU A 73 -4.80 -21.71 -2.46
C GLU A 73 -4.05 -21.07 -1.29
N VAL A 74 -4.74 -20.29 -0.45
CA VAL A 74 -4.17 -19.72 0.79
C VAL A 74 -3.74 -20.83 1.76
N SER A 75 -4.56 -21.87 1.92
CA SER A 75 -4.26 -23.02 2.77
C SER A 75 -3.02 -23.76 2.29
N ARG A 76 -2.90 -23.98 0.97
CA ARG A 76 -1.73 -24.58 0.34
C ARG A 76 -0.47 -23.73 0.57
N ALA A 77 -0.53 -22.42 0.31
CA ALA A 77 0.61 -21.52 0.51
C ALA A 77 1.07 -21.50 1.98
N ARG A 78 0.13 -21.51 2.94
CA ARG A 78 0.45 -21.62 4.38
C ARG A 78 1.14 -22.94 4.71
N ALA A 79 0.68 -24.05 4.14
CA ALA A 79 1.29 -25.36 4.34
C ALA A 79 2.72 -25.41 3.80
N GLU A 80 2.97 -24.85 2.61
CA GLU A 80 4.31 -24.75 2.01
C GLU A 80 5.28 -23.95 2.89
N VAL A 81 4.86 -22.78 3.39
CA VAL A 81 5.67 -21.97 4.32
C VAL A 81 5.96 -22.73 5.61
N LYS A 82 4.96 -23.44 6.16
CA LYS A 82 5.12 -24.22 7.39
C LYS A 82 6.07 -25.40 7.18
N ALA A 83 5.97 -26.10 6.05
CA ALA A 83 6.86 -27.20 5.68
C ALA A 83 8.30 -26.70 5.53
N LYS A 84 8.52 -25.60 4.82
CA LYS A 84 9.84 -24.98 4.65
C LYS A 84 10.46 -24.57 6.00
N ARG A 85 9.67 -23.98 6.91
CA ARG A 85 10.11 -23.64 8.27
C ARG A 85 10.46 -24.86 9.12
N ARG A 86 9.72 -25.96 8.97
CA ARG A 86 9.99 -27.22 9.69
C ARG A 86 11.23 -27.92 9.14
N GLY A 87 11.43 -27.93 7.83
CA GLY A 87 12.64 -28.44 7.19
C GLY A 87 13.89 -27.67 7.61
N ALA A 88 13.80 -26.33 7.72
CA ALA A 88 14.89 -25.49 8.21
C ALA A 88 15.18 -25.62 9.71
N ARG A 89 14.29 -26.25 10.49
CA ARG A 89 14.42 -26.45 11.95
C ARG A 89 14.82 -27.87 12.36
N ARG A 90 14.87 -28.83 11.43
CA ARG A 90 15.41 -30.16 11.70
C ARG A 90 16.95 -30.07 11.65
N PRO A 91 17.67 -30.29 12.76
CA PRO A 91 19.11 -30.52 12.67
C PRO A 91 19.33 -31.86 11.96
N ALA A 92 20.43 -31.95 11.20
CA ALA A 92 20.91 -33.19 10.60
C ALA A 92 21.33 -34.19 11.69
#